data_AF-A0A838VLL4-F1
#
_entry.id   AF-A0A838VLL4-F1
#
_cell.length_a   1.000
_cell.length_b   1.000
_cell.length_c   1.000
_cell.angle_alpha   90.00
_cell.angle_beta   90.00
_cell.angle_gamma   90.00
#
_symmetry.space_group_name_H-M   'P 1'
#
loop_
_entity.id
_entity.type
_entity.pdbx_description
1 polymer ?
#
loop_
_entity_poly.entity_id
_entity_poly.type
_entity_poly.pdbx_seq_one_letter_code
_entity_poly.pdbx_strand_id
1 'polypeptide(L)' 'MERLKLATVWLGGCSGCHMSFLDLDEWLIDLAGQVDLVYSPFVDVKQYPQGVDVVLVEG' A
#
# COMPACT_ATOMS: atom_id res chain seq x y z
N MET A 1 -17.07 11.38 -1.23
CA MET A 1 -16.92 9.93 -1.46
C MET A 1 -15.92 9.42 -0.45
N GLU A 2 -16.13 8.24 0.12
CA GLU A 2 -15.12 7.56 0.94
C GLU A 2 -13.93 7.19 0.04
N ARG A 3 -12.70 7.36 0.54
CA ARG A 3 -11.49 6.95 -0.18
C ARG A 3 -11.34 5.42 -0.08
N LEU A 4 -10.75 4.81 -1.11
CA LEU A 4 -10.48 3.39 -1.13
C LEU A 4 -9.42 3.04 -0.07
N LYS A 5 -9.66 2.02 0.74
CA LYS A 5 -8.70 1.50 1.71
C LYS A 5 -7.73 0.57 1.01
N LEU A 6 -6.50 1.03 0.84
CA LEU A 6 -5.39 0.30 0.21
C LEU A 6 -4.49 -0.31 1.28
N ALA A 7 -4.14 -1.58 1.11
CA ALA A 7 -3.08 -2.24 1.85
C ALA A 7 -1.97 -2.77 0.94
N THR A 8 -0.74 -2.86 1.45
CA THR A 8 0.35 -3.58 0.80
C THR A 8 1.04 -4.50 1.80
N VAL A 9 1.53 -5.65 1.34
CA VAL A 9 2.28 -6.60 2.17
C VAL A 9 3.30 -7.34 1.32
N TRP A 10 4.49 -7.56 1.87
CA TRP A 10 5.48 -8.46 1.29
C TRP A 10 5.56 -9.75 2.10
N LEU A 11 5.56 -10.90 1.41
CA LEU A 11 5.71 -12.23 2.01
C LEU A 11 7.18 -12.66 1.93
N GLY A 12 7.47 -13.80 1.29
CA GLY A 12 8.83 -14.29 1.05
C GLY A 12 9.58 -13.58 -0.08
N GLY A 13 9.22 -12.33 -0.39
CA GLY A 13 9.75 -11.54 -1.50
C GLY A 13 11.05 -10.81 -1.17
N CYS A 14 11.55 -10.03 -2.14
CA CYS A 14 12.82 -9.28 -2.02
C CYS A 14 12.65 -7.78 -1.77
N SER A 15 11.42 -7.31 -1.56
CA SER A 15 10.97 -5.90 -1.57
C SER A 15 10.95 -5.21 -2.94
N GLY A 16 11.32 -5.92 -4.02
CA GLY A 16 11.48 -5.32 -5.35
C GLY A 16 10.19 -4.78 -5.94
N CYS A 17 9.04 -5.44 -5.73
CA CYS A 17 7.76 -4.93 -6.21
C CYS A 17 7.33 -3.67 -5.43
N HIS A 18 7.58 -3.64 -4.12
CA HIS A 18 7.37 -2.45 -3.30
C HIS A 18 8.29 -1.29 -3.70
N MET A 19 9.55 -1.55 -4.05
CA MET A 19 10.44 -0.51 -4.58
C MET A 19 9.95 0.00 -5.93
N SER A 20 9.55 -0.89 -6.85
CA SER A 20 8.95 -0.50 -8.13
C SER A 20 7.63 0.27 -7.97
N PHE A 21 6.90 0.05 -6.89
CA PHE A 21 5.72 0.85 -6.53
C PHE A 21 6.12 2.26 -6.04
N LEU A 22 7.24 2.39 -5.33
CA LEU A 22 7.77 3.70 -4.94
C LEU A 22 8.40 4.46 -6.12
N ASP A 23 8.86 3.77 -7.15
CA ASP A 23 9.33 4.36 -8.43
C ASP A 23 8.19 4.99 -9.27
N LEU A 24 6.98 5.16 -8.70
CA LEU A 24 5.94 6.04 -9.24
C LEU A 24 6.22 7.53 -8.99
N ASP A 25 7.22 7.85 -8.17
CA ASP A 25 7.70 9.20 -7.92
C ASP A 25 6.57 10.17 -7.50
N GLU A 26 6.39 11.29 -8.20
CA GLU A 26 5.35 12.28 -7.92
C GLU A 26 3.92 11.73 -7.99
N TRP A 27 3.67 10.66 -8.75
CA TRP A 27 2.32 10.09 -8.88
C TRP A 27 1.83 9.47 -7.56
N LEU A 28 2.73 9.18 -6.63
CA LEU A 28 2.36 8.78 -5.27
C LEU A 28 1.55 9.87 -4.55
N ILE A 29 1.77 11.15 -4.88
CA ILE A 29 1.02 12.27 -4.30
C ILE A 29 -0.44 12.22 -4.81
N ASP A 30 -0.62 11.99 -6.11
CA ASP A 30 -1.94 11.84 -6.72
C ASP A 30 -2.66 10.59 -6.21
N LEU A 31 -1.94 9.49 -6.00
CA LEU A 31 -2.46 8.26 -5.41
C LEU A 31 -2.89 8.50 -3.96
N ALA A 32 -2.07 9.18 -3.16
CA ALA A 32 -2.38 9.51 -1.77
C ALA A 32 -3.62 10.42 -1.63
N GLY A 33 -3.99 11.16 -2.67
CA GLY A 33 -5.24 11.91 -2.74
C GLY A 33 -6.49 11.03 -2.91
N GLN A 34 -6.33 9.81 -3.44
CA GLN A 34 -7.40 8.90 -3.85
C GLN A 34 -7.62 7.72 -2.90
N VAL A 35 -6.59 7.31 -2.15
CA VAL A 35 -6.63 6.13 -1.27
C VAL A 35 -6.23 6.46 0.16
N ASP A 36 -6.73 5.68 1.10
CA ASP A 36 -6.23 5.63 2.47
C ASP A 36 -5.32 4.40 2.60
N LEU A 37 -4.01 4.62 2.81
CA LEU A 37 -3.04 3.54 3.02
C LEU A 37 -3.16 3.01 4.46
N VAL A 38 -3.88 1.92 4.64
CA VAL A 38 -4.27 1.41 5.96
C VAL A 38 -3.32 0.37 6.55
N TYR A 39 -2.50 -0.26 5.70
CA TYR A 39 -1.49 -1.23 6.11
C TYR A 39 -0.42 -1.32 5.03
N SER A 40 0.86 -1.20 5.38
CA SER A 40 1.98 -1.29 4.44
C SER A 40 3.28 -1.44 5.20
N PRO A 41 4.34 -2.06 4.63
CA PRO A 41 5.68 -1.98 5.19
C PRO A 41 6.22 -0.54 5.33
N PHE A 42 5.62 0.43 4.64
CA PHE A 42 6.00 1.84 4.69
C PHE A 42 5.30 2.64 5.80
N VAL A 43 4.32 2.06 6.50
CA VAL A 43 3.60 2.72 7.61
C VAL A 43 3.65 1.88 8.87
N ASP A 44 3.53 2.52 10.04
CA ASP A 44 3.75 1.83 11.33
C ASP A 44 2.55 1.02 11.85
N VAL A 45 1.58 0.70 10.98
CA VAL A 45 0.40 -0.09 11.33
C VAL A 45 0.77 -1.58 11.40
N LYS A 46 0.71 -2.17 12.60
CA LYS A 46 1.18 -3.55 12.84
C LYS A 46 0.12 -4.63 12.62
N GLN A 47 -1.15 -4.29 12.79
CA GLN A 47 -2.26 -5.22 12.65
C GLN A 47 -3.00 -4.95 11.35
N TYR A 48 -3.29 -6.01 10.59
CA TYR A 48 -4.05 -5.89 9.36
C TYR A 48 -5.51 -5.51 9.67
N PRO A 49 -6.03 -4.38 9.16
CA PRO A 49 -7.36 -3.88 9.51
C PRO A 49 -8.48 -4.62 8.76
N GLN A 50 -9.71 -4.48 9.25
CA GLN A 50 -10.90 -4.97 8.55
C GLN A 50 -11.37 -3.99 7.47
N GLY A 51 -12.06 -4.50 6.46
CA GLY A 51 -12.66 -3.68 5.40
C GLY A 51 -11.64 -3.03 4.47
N VAL A 52 -10.59 -3.76 4.11
CA VAL A 52 -9.64 -3.35 3.05
C VAL A 52 -10.29 -3.59 1.69
N ASP A 53 -10.30 -2.59 0.82
CA ASP A 53 -10.90 -2.67 -0.50
C ASP A 53 -9.95 -3.33 -1.51
N VAL A 54 -8.66 -2.98 -1.45
CA VAL A 54 -7.61 -3.48 -2.34
C VAL A 54 -6.35 -3.79 -1.54
N VAL A 55 -5.73 -4.94 -1.82
CA VAL A 55 -4.43 -5.31 -1.26
C VAL A 55 -3.44 -5.69 -2.36
N LEU A 56 -2.24 -5.10 -2.30
CA LEU A 56 -1.09 -5.51 -3.12
C LEU A 56 -0.23 -6.49 -2.33
N VAL A 57 -0.14 -7.72 -2.80
CA VAL A 57 0.63 -8.79 -2.16
C VAL A 57 1.88 -9.07 -3.00
N GLU A 58 3.05 -8.81 -2.43
CA GLU A 58 4.35 -9.24 -2.96
C GLU A 58 4.75 -10.58 -2.32
N GLY A 59 5.38 -11.48 -3.08
CA GLY A 59 5.89 -12.76 -2.59
C GLY A 59 6.89 -13.37 -3.54
#